data_AF-A0A2V7IT14-F1
#
_entry.id   AF-A0A2V7IT14-F1
#
_cell.length_a   1.000
_cell.length_b   1.000
_cell.length_c   1.000
_cell.angle_alpha   90.00
_cell.angle_beta   90.00
_cell.angle_gamma   90.00
#
_symmetry.space_group_name_H-M   'P 1'
#
loop_
_entity.id
_entity.type
_entity.pdbx_description
1 polymer ?
#
loop_
_entity_poly.entity_id
_entity_poly.type
_entity_poly.pdbx_seq_one_letter_code
_entity_poly.pdbx_strand_id
1 'polypeptide(L)'
;MPGPFREVIMRVSSLCPALAALLVACTDHPSLTTPANQVVRPPPAGLLTGARLDVPARGQYIFRHWTFGDEPFWTDTLHLNEVVETAVSPATALAVGLKVDAERLPPGFLGSADLTSPATTVELLRRDAVVGVEAVVTADRHIKSLGITCALCHSTVDNAVTAGVGRRLDGLPNRDLNVGAIVALSPVLPPAVRAVFNSWGPGKYDAEFNRDGLNNPVVIPPALGLQGVALETYTGEGPVTYWNNYVAVTQMHGHGSFSDAVLGINIQQTPDRVTPVLPVLRAYQLSLNTPPPREGSFDPAAAERGKQLFDATARCATCHIPSLAFTDVNLGILHEPSETGMDPVRAMRLKNHKYRTTPLRALGQHPPYFHDGSAATLLDVVEHYDRFFGLGLSPQEKKDLVEYLKSL
;
A
#
# COMPACT_ATOMS: atom_id res chain seq x y z
N MET A 1 -23.34 -14.80 -5.68
CA MET A 1 -23.99 -14.43 -4.41
C MET A 1 -23.13 -13.36 -3.77
N PRO A 2 -23.66 -12.28 -3.16
CA PRO A 2 -22.82 -11.32 -2.45
C PRO A 2 -22.07 -12.07 -1.33
N GLY A 3 -20.75 -11.88 -1.25
CA GLY A 3 -19.92 -12.51 -0.22
C GLY A 3 -20.30 -12.06 1.19
N PRO A 4 -19.95 -12.84 2.23
CA PRO A 4 -20.33 -12.58 3.63
C PRO A 4 -19.92 -11.19 4.14
N PHE A 5 -18.85 -10.61 3.58
CA PHE A 5 -18.39 -9.26 3.91
C PHE A 5 -19.36 -8.16 3.46
N ARG A 6 -20.01 -8.35 2.30
CA ARG A 6 -20.99 -7.39 1.76
C ARG A 6 -22.26 -7.37 2.61
N GLU A 7 -22.67 -8.49 3.20
CA GLU A 7 -23.83 -8.54 4.12
C GLU A 7 -23.55 -7.87 5.47
N VAL A 8 -22.33 -7.99 6.01
CA VAL A 8 -21.93 -7.31 7.26
C VAL A 8 -21.91 -5.80 7.06
N ILE A 9 -21.30 -5.30 5.97
CA ILE A 9 -21.29 -3.87 5.64
C ILE A 9 -22.71 -3.34 5.40
N MET A 10 -23.55 -4.07 4.65
CA MET A 10 -24.92 -3.63 4.38
C MET A 10 -25.82 -3.59 5.63
N ARG A 11 -25.64 -4.53 6.58
CA ARG A 11 -26.42 -4.55 7.84
C ARG A 11 -26.04 -3.42 8.79
N VAL A 12 -24.77 -3.02 8.84
CA VAL A 12 -24.31 -1.90 9.69
C VAL A 12 -24.73 -0.53 9.09
N SER A 13 -24.79 -0.43 7.76
CA SER A 13 -25.16 0.81 7.05
C SER A 13 -26.66 1.18 7.10
N SER A 14 -27.51 0.33 7.69
CA SER A 14 -28.99 0.45 7.60
C SER A 14 -29.63 1.30 8.71
N LEU A 15 -28.85 1.99 9.57
CA LEU A 15 -29.38 2.75 10.71
C LEU A 15 -28.88 4.21 10.69
N CYS A 16 -29.52 5.07 9.89
CA CYS A 16 -29.44 6.51 10.11
C CYS A 16 -30.68 7.23 9.54
N PRO A 17 -31.64 7.68 10.38
CA PRO A 17 -32.57 8.71 9.96
C PRO A 17 -31.96 10.10 10.20
N ALA A 18 -32.18 10.97 9.23
CA ALA A 18 -31.75 12.35 9.17
C ALA A 18 -32.10 13.16 10.44
N LEU A 19 -31.19 14.01 10.90
CA LEU A 19 -31.53 15.15 11.76
C LEU A 19 -30.98 16.46 11.19
N ALA A 20 -31.90 17.41 11.06
CA ALA A 20 -31.72 18.73 10.49
C ALA A 20 -30.97 19.70 11.42
N ALA A 21 -30.31 20.67 10.79
CA ALA A 21 -29.52 21.72 11.39
C ALA A 21 -30.35 22.71 12.23
N LEU A 22 -29.72 23.23 13.30
CA LEU A 22 -30.10 24.50 13.92
C LEU A 22 -28.84 25.34 14.17
N LEU A 23 -28.81 26.50 13.53
CA LEU A 23 -27.85 27.59 13.71
C LEU A 23 -28.20 28.38 14.97
N VAL A 24 -27.23 28.59 15.85
CA VAL A 24 -27.23 29.71 16.79
C VAL A 24 -25.81 30.30 16.83
N ALA A 25 -25.71 31.57 16.49
CA ALA A 25 -24.53 32.40 16.65
C ALA A 25 -24.55 33.09 18.03
N CYS A 26 -23.37 33.33 18.64
CA CYS A 26 -23.05 34.57 19.36
C CYS A 26 -21.56 34.64 19.79
N THR A 27 -20.87 35.61 19.19
CA THR A 27 -19.87 36.58 19.72
C THR A 27 -18.65 36.16 20.55
N ASP A 28 -17.50 36.67 20.08
CA ASP A 28 -16.14 36.63 20.64
C ASP A 28 -15.91 37.50 21.89
N HIS A 29 -14.97 37.06 22.74
CA HIS A 29 -13.97 37.95 23.35
C HIS A 29 -12.63 37.20 23.58
N PRO A 30 -11.48 37.86 23.42
CA PRO A 30 -10.17 37.22 23.41
C PRO A 30 -9.51 37.24 24.79
N SER A 31 -8.73 36.20 25.14
CA SER A 31 -7.44 36.30 25.84
C SER A 31 -6.84 34.93 26.19
N LEU A 32 -5.49 34.90 26.16
CA LEU A 32 -4.55 33.91 26.70
C LEU A 32 -4.10 32.78 25.77
N THR A 33 -2.87 32.98 25.29
CA THR A 33 -1.94 32.08 24.59
C THR A 33 -2.13 30.60 24.92
N THR A 34 -2.75 29.90 23.98
CA THR A 34 -2.85 28.43 23.93
C THR A 34 -1.73 27.91 23.01
N PRO A 35 -0.96 26.87 23.38
CA PRO A 35 -0.03 26.24 22.44
C PRO A 35 -0.82 25.64 21.28
N ALA A 36 -0.33 25.86 20.05
CA ALA A 36 -0.99 25.62 18.77
C ALA A 36 -1.94 24.40 18.77
N ASN A 37 -3.23 24.69 18.80
CA ASN A 37 -4.30 23.73 18.64
C ASN A 37 -4.54 23.56 17.14
N GLN A 38 -4.63 22.30 16.67
CA GLN A 38 -5.08 21.87 15.33
C GLN A 38 -4.06 22.13 14.20
N VAL A 39 -4.02 21.39 13.09
CA VAL A 39 -5.06 20.91 12.20
C VAL A 39 -4.45 19.75 11.40
N VAL A 40 -5.24 18.73 11.01
CA VAL A 40 -4.93 17.90 9.82
C VAL A 40 -4.37 18.83 8.75
N ARG A 41 -3.19 18.51 8.22
CA ARG A 41 -2.51 19.41 7.29
C ARG A 41 -3.52 19.81 6.20
N PRO A 42 -3.84 21.11 6.02
CA PRO A 42 -4.85 21.47 5.05
C PRO A 42 -4.35 21.07 3.66
N PRO A 43 -5.24 20.54 2.79
CA PRO A 43 -4.83 20.21 1.44
C PRO A 43 -4.25 21.43 0.73
N PRO A 44 -3.24 21.24 -0.14
CA PRO A 44 -2.73 22.32 -0.97
C PRO A 44 -3.87 23.05 -1.68
N ALA A 45 -3.85 24.38 -1.66
CA ALA A 45 -4.91 25.19 -2.24
C ALA A 45 -5.20 24.80 -3.69
N GLY A 46 -6.48 24.56 -3.99
CA GLY A 46 -6.98 24.21 -5.31
C GLY A 46 -6.70 22.78 -5.78
N LEU A 47 -6.44 21.84 -4.87
CA LEU A 47 -6.32 20.41 -5.18
C LEU A 47 -7.52 19.87 -5.96
N LEU A 48 -8.73 20.34 -5.62
CA LEU A 48 -9.99 19.97 -6.26
C LEU A 48 -10.43 20.97 -7.35
N THR A 49 -9.74 22.11 -7.49
CA THR A 49 -10.16 23.21 -8.41
C THR A 49 -9.20 23.45 -9.57
N GLY A 50 -8.17 22.60 -9.76
CA GLY A 50 -7.36 22.59 -10.98
C GLY A 50 -6.31 23.70 -11.11
N ALA A 51 -5.91 24.37 -10.01
CA ALA A 51 -4.85 25.39 -10.05
C ALA A 51 -3.49 24.81 -10.49
N ARG A 52 -2.59 25.64 -11.04
CA ARG A 52 -1.26 25.27 -11.60
C ARG A 52 -0.51 24.27 -10.70
N LEU A 53 -0.13 23.13 -11.28
CA LEU A 53 0.32 21.93 -10.56
C LEU A 53 1.81 22.02 -10.17
N ASP A 54 2.10 22.14 -8.88
CA ASP A 54 3.33 21.56 -8.33
C ASP A 54 3.10 20.06 -8.14
N VAL A 55 3.27 19.30 -9.24
CA VAL A 55 2.92 17.88 -9.33
C VAL A 55 3.62 17.04 -8.25
N PRO A 56 4.95 17.17 -8.01
CA PRO A 56 5.62 16.39 -6.97
C PRO A 56 5.05 16.65 -5.57
N ALA A 57 4.91 17.91 -5.15
CA ALA A 57 4.47 18.22 -3.80
C ALA A 57 2.99 17.85 -3.58
N ARG A 58 2.11 18.12 -4.56
CA ARG A 58 0.69 17.79 -4.45
C ARG A 58 0.43 16.30 -4.52
N GLY A 59 1.08 15.58 -5.43
CA GLY A 59 0.91 14.14 -5.54
C GLY A 59 1.51 13.39 -4.35
N GLN A 60 2.65 13.86 -3.81
CA GLN A 60 3.17 13.35 -2.54
C GLN A 60 2.19 13.58 -1.39
N TYR A 61 1.59 14.77 -1.32
CA TYR A 61 0.57 15.04 -0.31
C TYR A 61 -0.63 14.10 -0.45
N ILE A 62 -1.13 13.88 -1.67
CA ILE A 62 -2.22 12.94 -1.92
C ILE A 62 -1.83 11.53 -1.45
N PHE A 63 -0.65 11.08 -1.84
CA PHE A 63 -0.16 9.75 -1.49
C PHE A 63 0.01 9.53 0.02
N ARG A 64 0.53 10.55 0.73
CA ARG A 64 0.86 10.46 2.16
C ARG A 64 -0.29 10.77 3.11
N HIS A 65 -1.16 11.72 2.74
CA HIS A 65 -2.07 12.39 3.68
C HIS A 65 -3.53 12.46 3.23
N TRP A 66 -3.83 12.12 1.97
CA TRP A 66 -5.21 12.20 1.48
C TRP A 66 -5.94 10.88 1.72
N THR A 67 -6.83 10.90 2.70
CA THR A 67 -7.72 9.79 3.10
C THR A 67 -8.85 9.51 2.12
N PHE A 68 -9.05 10.41 1.15
CA PHE A 68 -10.21 10.40 0.26
C PHE A 68 -11.56 10.52 0.98
N GLY A 69 -11.61 10.85 2.27
CA GLY A 69 -12.86 10.86 3.04
C GLY A 69 -13.25 9.50 3.61
N ASP A 70 -12.29 8.59 3.82
CA ASP A 70 -12.54 7.25 4.36
C ASP A 70 -12.73 7.20 5.88
N GLU A 71 -12.58 8.32 6.57
CA GLU A 71 -12.53 8.36 8.04
C GLU A 71 -13.78 7.77 8.72
N PRO A 72 -15.02 8.02 8.24
CA PRO A 72 -16.21 7.44 8.84
C PRO A 72 -16.22 5.91 8.81
N PHE A 73 -15.57 5.28 7.84
CA PHE A 73 -15.51 3.83 7.79
C PHE A 73 -14.61 3.27 8.91
N TRP A 74 -13.39 3.79 9.04
CA TRP A 74 -12.43 3.30 10.03
C TRP A 74 -12.80 3.69 11.46
N THR A 75 -13.38 4.88 11.63
CA THR A 75 -13.81 5.41 12.93
C THR A 75 -15.17 4.86 13.31
N ASP A 76 -16.22 5.19 12.54
CA ASP A 76 -17.60 4.98 12.97
C ASP A 76 -18.11 3.59 12.61
N THR A 77 -17.65 3.00 11.51
CA THR A 77 -18.10 1.65 11.10
C THR A 77 -17.28 0.56 11.76
N LEU A 78 -15.95 0.69 11.79
CA LEU A 78 -15.06 -0.33 12.36
C LEU A 78 -14.67 -0.09 13.82
N HIS A 79 -14.96 1.06 14.41
CA HIS A 79 -14.64 1.37 15.82
C HIS A 79 -13.16 1.16 16.16
N LEU A 80 -12.24 1.39 15.21
CA LEU A 80 -10.82 1.16 15.45
C LEU A 80 -10.20 2.22 16.35
N ASN A 81 -10.75 3.42 16.39
CA ASN A 81 -10.33 4.48 17.32
C ASN A 81 -10.42 4.02 18.78
N GLU A 82 -11.52 3.37 19.17
CA GLU A 82 -11.73 2.83 20.53
C GLU A 82 -10.68 1.78 20.89
N VAL A 83 -10.36 0.88 19.94
CA VAL A 83 -9.34 -0.16 20.15
C VAL A 83 -7.93 0.45 20.26
N VAL A 84 -7.64 1.46 19.43
CA VAL A 84 -6.34 2.15 19.47
C VAL A 84 -6.14 2.83 20.82
N GLU A 85 -7.14 3.56 21.31
CA GLU A 85 -7.06 4.28 22.58
C GLU A 85 -6.88 3.36 23.80
N THR A 86 -7.40 2.14 23.74
CA THR A 86 -7.49 1.25 24.90
C THR A 86 -6.47 0.10 24.88
N ALA A 87 -6.03 -0.35 23.70
CA ALA A 87 -5.31 -1.63 23.58
C ALA A 87 -4.07 -1.59 22.66
N VAL A 88 -3.89 -0.58 21.82
CA VAL A 88 -2.78 -0.56 20.85
C VAL A 88 -1.65 0.32 21.35
N SER A 89 -0.61 -0.29 21.93
CA SER A 89 0.66 0.38 22.25
C SER A 89 1.55 0.58 21.01
N PRO A 90 2.57 1.46 21.06
CA PRO A 90 3.55 1.56 19.99
C PRO A 90 4.26 0.24 19.69
N ALA A 91 4.59 -0.56 20.71
CA ALA A 91 5.18 -1.88 20.52
C ALA A 91 4.23 -2.83 19.78
N THR A 92 2.93 -2.81 20.12
CA THR A 92 1.90 -3.59 19.41
C THR A 92 1.76 -3.13 17.96
N ALA A 93 1.72 -1.82 17.72
CA ALA A 93 1.62 -1.23 16.38
C ALA A 93 2.81 -1.62 15.49
N LEU A 94 4.04 -1.50 16.01
CA LEU A 94 5.26 -1.90 15.32
C LEU A 94 5.29 -3.41 15.05
N ALA A 95 4.81 -4.24 15.98
CA ALA A 95 4.77 -5.70 15.82
C ALA A 95 3.83 -6.16 14.68
N VAL A 96 2.84 -5.36 14.30
CA VAL A 96 1.98 -5.60 13.12
C VAL A 96 2.41 -4.80 11.88
N GLY A 97 3.63 -4.23 11.89
CA GLY A 97 4.25 -3.58 10.74
C GLY A 97 3.80 -2.15 10.45
N LEU A 98 3.08 -1.49 11.37
CA LEU A 98 2.90 -0.03 11.28
C LEU A 98 4.26 0.64 11.44
N LYS A 99 4.47 1.74 10.71
CA LYS A 99 5.75 2.47 10.71
C LYS A 99 5.61 3.81 11.40
N VAL A 100 6.70 4.26 12.01
CA VAL A 100 6.79 5.58 12.64
C VAL A 100 7.81 6.43 11.91
N ASP A 101 7.35 7.59 11.44
CA ASP A 101 8.14 8.64 10.81
C ASP A 101 8.85 9.46 11.89
N ALA A 102 10.14 9.18 12.08
CA ALA A 102 10.94 9.81 13.12
C ALA A 102 11.13 11.32 12.91
N GLU A 103 11.03 11.80 11.66
CA GLU A 103 11.16 13.23 11.35
C GLU A 103 9.99 14.07 11.89
N ARG A 104 8.90 13.42 12.32
CA ARG A 104 7.73 14.07 12.92
C ARG A 104 7.81 14.16 14.44
N LEU A 105 8.83 13.55 15.04
CA LEU A 105 8.98 13.47 16.48
C LEU A 105 10.02 14.47 16.98
N PRO A 106 9.81 15.08 18.16
CA PRO A 106 10.87 15.83 18.83
C PRO A 106 12.09 14.94 19.10
N PRO A 107 13.31 15.49 19.09
CA PRO A 107 14.51 14.77 19.51
C PRO A 107 14.31 14.10 20.88
N GLY A 108 14.70 12.83 20.99
CA GLY A 108 14.60 12.06 22.24
C GLY A 108 13.21 11.56 22.62
N PHE A 109 12.14 11.90 21.87
CA PHE A 109 10.76 11.50 22.18
C PHE A 109 10.64 10.00 22.50
N LEU A 110 11.14 9.15 21.60
CA LEU A 110 11.05 7.69 21.74
C LEU A 110 11.88 7.13 22.90
N GLY A 111 12.98 7.79 23.29
CA GLY A 111 13.79 7.34 24.42
C GLY A 111 13.13 7.60 25.77
N SER A 112 12.19 8.55 25.83
CA SER A 112 11.45 8.91 27.06
C SER A 112 10.01 8.38 27.09
N ALA A 113 9.48 7.90 25.97
CA ALA A 113 8.10 7.48 25.85
C ALA A 113 7.88 6.06 26.38
N ASP A 114 6.73 5.82 27.00
CA ASP A 114 6.29 4.46 27.33
C ASP A 114 5.73 3.77 26.08
N LEU A 115 6.53 2.91 25.46
CA LEU A 115 6.16 2.19 24.24
C LEU A 115 5.15 1.05 24.47
N THR A 116 4.74 0.82 25.72
CA THR A 116 3.70 -0.16 26.09
C THR A 116 2.34 0.50 26.38
N SER A 117 2.28 1.84 26.43
CA SER A 117 1.05 2.58 26.68
C SER A 117 0.29 2.93 25.38
N PRO A 118 -1.01 2.61 25.27
CA PRO A 118 -1.86 3.10 24.19
C PRO A 118 -1.89 4.64 24.07
N ALA A 119 -1.75 5.36 25.18
CA ALA A 119 -1.68 6.82 25.16
C ALA A 119 -0.50 7.35 24.34
N THR A 120 0.60 6.59 24.27
CA THR A 120 1.75 6.94 23.42
C THR A 120 1.41 6.77 21.93
N THR A 121 0.62 5.76 21.55
CA THR A 121 0.14 5.61 20.16
C THR A 121 -0.76 6.78 19.78
N VAL A 122 -1.67 7.19 20.65
CA VAL A 122 -2.52 8.37 20.44
C VAL A 122 -1.67 9.62 20.25
N GLU A 123 -0.59 9.79 21.01
CA GLU A 123 0.35 10.91 20.85
C GLU A 123 1.13 10.84 19.53
N LEU A 124 1.54 9.66 19.07
CA LEU A 124 2.16 9.47 17.76
C LEU A 124 1.21 9.85 16.63
N LEU A 125 -0.06 9.44 16.73
CA LEU A 125 -1.12 9.80 15.77
C LEU A 125 -1.39 11.30 15.77
N ARG A 126 -1.48 11.93 16.95
CA ARG A 126 -1.64 13.39 17.08
C ARG A 126 -0.50 14.17 16.41
N ARG A 127 0.69 13.58 16.31
CA ARG A 127 1.87 14.16 15.67
C ARG A 127 1.99 13.85 14.17
N ASP A 128 1.03 13.13 13.58
CA ASP A 128 1.12 12.62 12.20
C ASP A 128 2.43 11.82 12.00
N ALA A 129 2.80 11.02 13.01
CA ALA A 129 4.01 10.22 12.99
C ALA A 129 3.78 8.77 12.57
N VAL A 130 2.53 8.27 12.58
CA VAL A 130 2.22 6.92 12.11
C VAL A 130 2.03 6.97 10.59
N VAL A 131 2.90 6.30 9.83
CA VAL A 131 2.92 6.41 8.36
C VAL A 131 1.61 5.87 7.78
N GLY A 132 0.89 6.75 7.08
CA GLY A 132 -0.31 6.39 6.33
C GLY A 132 -1.58 6.26 7.17
N VAL A 133 -1.54 6.67 8.44
CA VAL A 133 -2.72 6.74 9.32
C VAL A 133 -2.92 8.19 9.73
N GLU A 134 -4.00 8.79 9.25
CA GLU A 134 -4.37 10.16 9.58
C GLU A 134 -5.36 10.16 10.74
N ALA A 135 -5.17 11.04 11.71
CA ALA A 135 -6.04 11.13 12.88
C ALA A 135 -6.32 12.57 13.31
N VAL A 136 -7.55 12.82 13.75
CA VAL A 136 -7.90 14.02 14.52
C VAL A 136 -8.02 13.62 15.98
N VAL A 137 -7.09 14.10 16.80
CA VAL A 137 -7.08 13.85 18.25
C VAL A 137 -7.50 15.12 18.99
N THR A 138 -8.47 14.99 19.88
CA THR A 138 -8.99 16.08 20.73
C THR A 138 -8.07 16.34 21.93
N ALA A 139 -8.31 17.43 22.66
CA ALA A 139 -7.48 17.85 23.78
C ALA A 139 -7.46 16.84 24.94
N ASP A 140 -8.55 16.08 25.12
CA ASP A 140 -8.69 14.99 26.09
C ASP A 140 -8.10 13.65 25.60
N ARG A 141 -7.36 13.65 24.48
CA ARG A 141 -6.71 12.49 23.86
C ARG A 141 -7.68 11.44 23.31
N HIS A 142 -8.88 11.87 22.90
CA HIS A 142 -9.79 11.03 22.13
C HIS A 142 -9.51 11.19 20.62
N ILE A 143 -9.44 10.08 19.90
CA ILE A 143 -9.36 9.99 18.44
C ILE A 143 -10.78 10.19 17.90
N LYS A 144 -11.07 11.44 17.53
CA LYS A 144 -12.33 11.85 16.92
C LYS A 144 -12.52 11.29 15.51
N SER A 145 -11.43 11.15 14.76
CA SER A 145 -11.46 10.54 13.43
C SER A 145 -10.14 9.86 13.14
N LEU A 146 -10.21 8.75 12.41
CA LEU A 146 -9.11 7.92 11.93
C LEU A 146 -9.37 7.62 10.45
N GLY A 147 -8.37 7.79 9.60
CA GLY A 147 -8.42 7.41 8.19
C GLY A 147 -7.08 6.83 7.73
N ILE A 148 -7.05 6.24 6.55
CA ILE A 148 -5.82 5.66 5.99
C ILE A 148 -5.49 6.26 4.64
N THR A 149 -4.23 6.15 4.23
CA THR A 149 -3.77 6.67 2.94
C THR A 149 -3.01 5.60 2.16
N CYS A 150 -2.67 5.89 0.89
CA CYS A 150 -1.87 4.98 0.06
C CYS A 150 -0.53 4.63 0.72
N ALA A 151 0.04 5.55 1.50
CA ALA A 151 1.32 5.38 2.18
C ALA A 151 1.30 4.29 3.26
N LEU A 152 0.14 3.89 3.80
CA LEU A 152 0.06 2.82 4.79
C LEU A 152 0.68 1.52 4.26
N CYS A 153 0.29 1.13 3.05
CA CYS A 153 0.76 -0.09 2.39
C CYS A 153 1.99 0.16 1.51
N HIS A 154 2.07 1.33 0.86
CA HIS A 154 3.09 1.60 -0.16
C HIS A 154 4.23 2.52 0.32
N SER A 155 4.42 2.68 1.63
CA SER A 155 5.62 3.29 2.20
C SER A 155 6.19 2.45 3.31
N THR A 156 7.50 2.59 3.52
CA THR A 156 8.18 2.06 4.70
C THR A 156 9.09 3.13 5.29
N VAL A 157 9.96 2.76 6.22
CA VAL A 157 11.00 3.64 6.77
C VAL A 157 12.37 3.00 6.62
N ASP A 158 13.42 3.82 6.65
CA ASP A 158 14.81 3.37 6.55
C ASP A 158 15.35 2.68 7.82
N ASN A 159 14.56 2.60 8.90
CA ASN A 159 14.93 2.03 10.19
C ASN A 159 16.14 2.73 10.85
N ALA A 160 16.41 3.99 10.53
CA ALA A 160 17.57 4.72 11.06
C ALA A 160 17.55 4.90 12.59
N VAL A 161 16.39 4.76 13.24
CA VAL A 161 16.26 4.83 14.71
C VAL A 161 16.19 3.42 15.31
N THR A 162 15.23 2.62 14.84
CA THR A 162 15.07 1.20 15.20
C THR A 162 14.20 0.52 14.14
N ALA A 163 14.03 -0.79 14.22
CA ALA A 163 13.12 -1.52 13.33
C ALA A 163 11.70 -0.91 13.36
N GLY A 164 11.19 -0.54 12.18
CA GLY A 164 9.89 0.11 12.02
C GLY A 164 9.88 1.63 12.27
N VAL A 165 11.02 2.24 12.62
CA VAL A 165 11.12 3.67 12.95
C VAL A 165 12.29 4.34 12.22
N GLY A 166 12.00 5.37 11.44
CA GLY A 166 13.03 6.09 10.69
C GLY A 166 12.45 7.15 9.77
N ARG A 167 13.21 7.54 8.75
CA ARG A 167 12.72 8.46 7.71
C ARG A 167 11.83 7.71 6.73
N ARG A 168 10.69 8.33 6.39
CA ARG A 168 9.73 7.77 5.44
C ARG A 168 10.31 7.59 4.04
N LEU A 169 10.07 6.41 3.45
CA LEU A 169 10.45 6.01 2.11
C LEU A 169 9.18 5.66 1.30
N ASP A 170 8.78 6.54 0.39
CA ASP A 170 7.59 6.32 -0.44
C ASP A 170 7.89 5.35 -1.59
N GLY A 171 6.88 4.56 -1.96
CA GLY A 171 6.92 3.64 -3.09
C GLY A 171 7.50 2.26 -2.77
N LEU A 172 8.32 2.16 -1.74
CA LEU A 172 8.77 0.87 -1.21
C LEU A 172 7.62 0.23 -0.42
N PRO A 173 7.25 -1.02 -0.73
CA PRO A 173 6.10 -1.65 -0.11
C PRO A 173 6.39 -1.98 1.36
N ASN A 174 5.38 -1.83 2.21
CA ASN A 174 5.45 -2.22 3.61
C ASN A 174 5.32 -3.75 3.73
N ARG A 175 6.45 -4.46 3.62
CA ARG A 175 6.51 -5.93 3.56
C ARG A 175 6.22 -6.65 4.87
N ASP A 176 6.09 -5.92 5.97
CA ASP A 176 5.76 -6.46 7.28
C ASP A 176 4.41 -5.94 7.82
N LEU A 177 3.70 -5.08 7.08
CA LEU A 177 2.36 -4.64 7.45
C LEU A 177 1.38 -5.82 7.45
N ASN A 178 0.82 -6.14 8.61
CA ASN A 178 -0.22 -7.14 8.73
C ASN A 178 -1.60 -6.47 8.70
N VAL A 179 -2.05 -6.11 7.49
CA VAL A 179 -3.34 -5.45 7.27
C VAL A 179 -4.49 -6.27 7.86
N GLY A 180 -4.44 -7.59 7.66
CA GLY A 180 -5.46 -8.50 8.18
C GLY A 180 -5.56 -8.47 9.71
N ALA A 181 -4.44 -8.57 10.43
CA ALA A 181 -4.44 -8.47 11.89
C ALA A 181 -4.94 -7.11 12.39
N ILE A 182 -4.56 -6.02 11.72
CA ILE A 182 -5.02 -4.66 12.08
C ILE A 182 -6.54 -4.55 11.92
N VAL A 183 -7.08 -4.94 10.77
CA VAL A 183 -8.54 -4.88 10.52
C VAL A 183 -9.29 -5.79 11.48
N ALA A 184 -8.74 -6.98 11.79
CA ALA A 184 -9.35 -7.95 12.70
C ALA A 184 -9.46 -7.48 14.15
N LEU A 185 -8.78 -6.38 14.53
CA LEU A 185 -8.96 -5.73 15.84
C LEU A 185 -10.35 -5.13 16.02
N SER A 186 -11.05 -4.82 14.92
CA SER A 186 -12.38 -4.22 14.98
C SER A 186 -13.37 -5.10 15.78
N PRO A 187 -14.06 -4.53 16.79
CA PRO A 187 -14.97 -5.29 17.65
C PRO A 187 -16.26 -5.72 16.94
N VAL A 188 -16.61 -5.07 15.83
CA VAL A 188 -17.84 -5.33 15.08
C VAL A 188 -17.71 -6.47 14.06
N LEU A 189 -16.49 -6.94 13.79
CA LEU A 189 -16.27 -7.98 12.79
C LEU A 189 -16.68 -9.37 13.31
N PRO A 190 -17.47 -10.14 12.53
CA PRO A 190 -17.81 -11.50 12.89
C PRO A 190 -16.57 -12.40 13.05
N PRO A 191 -16.58 -13.39 13.95
CA PRO A 191 -15.44 -14.29 14.16
C PRO A 191 -14.90 -14.95 12.88
N ALA A 192 -15.79 -15.38 11.97
CA ALA A 192 -15.39 -16.00 10.71
C ALA A 192 -14.64 -15.03 9.79
N VAL A 193 -15.05 -13.76 9.74
CA VAL A 193 -14.38 -12.72 8.95
C VAL A 193 -13.01 -12.38 9.56
N ARG A 194 -12.94 -12.26 10.90
CA ARG A 194 -11.66 -12.06 11.60
C ARG A 194 -10.69 -13.20 11.36
N ALA A 195 -11.17 -14.45 11.33
CA ALA A 195 -10.32 -15.61 11.03
C ALA A 195 -9.72 -15.52 9.62
N VAL A 196 -10.48 -15.06 8.62
CA VAL A 196 -9.95 -14.81 7.27
C VAL A 196 -8.89 -13.72 7.29
N PHE A 197 -9.17 -12.55 7.87
CA PHE A 197 -8.19 -11.47 7.92
C PHE A 197 -6.91 -11.87 8.66
N ASN A 198 -7.02 -12.56 9.79
CA ASN A 198 -5.86 -13.07 10.53
C ASN A 198 -5.03 -14.11 9.74
N SER A 199 -5.59 -14.72 8.69
CA SER A 199 -4.85 -15.68 7.85
C SER A 199 -3.96 -15.02 6.78
N TRP A 200 -4.11 -13.72 6.51
CA TRP A 200 -3.37 -13.06 5.43
C TRP A 200 -1.87 -12.95 5.69
N GLY A 201 -1.52 -12.68 6.95
CA GLY A 201 -0.15 -12.51 7.39
C GLY A 201 0.50 -11.18 6.93
N PRO A 202 1.76 -10.94 7.36
CA PRO A 202 2.48 -9.71 7.07
C PRO A 202 2.77 -9.51 5.58
N GLY A 203 2.72 -8.25 5.14
CA GLY A 203 3.09 -7.82 3.79
C GLY A 203 2.13 -8.27 2.69
N LYS A 204 0.98 -8.84 3.04
CA LYS A 204 -0.01 -9.36 2.11
C LYS A 204 -1.38 -8.71 2.29
N TYR A 205 -2.13 -8.67 1.19
CA TYR A 205 -3.47 -8.12 1.12
C TYR A 205 -4.27 -8.81 0.02
N ASP A 206 -5.55 -9.08 0.28
CA ASP A 206 -6.48 -9.57 -0.74
C ASP A 206 -7.46 -8.46 -1.11
N ALA A 207 -7.20 -7.79 -2.24
CA ALA A 207 -8.01 -6.66 -2.70
C ALA A 207 -9.35 -7.09 -3.31
N GLU A 208 -9.58 -8.38 -3.52
CA GLU A 208 -10.77 -8.91 -4.17
C GLU A 208 -11.65 -9.69 -3.21
N PHE A 209 -11.18 -9.96 -1.99
CA PHE A 209 -11.91 -10.68 -0.95
C PHE A 209 -13.28 -10.06 -0.65
N ASN A 210 -13.37 -8.72 -0.59
CA ASN A 210 -14.64 -8.02 -0.36
C ASN A 210 -15.65 -8.20 -1.51
N ARG A 211 -15.18 -8.55 -2.71
CA ARG A 211 -15.97 -8.75 -3.93
C ARG A 211 -16.38 -10.21 -4.11
N ASP A 212 -15.42 -11.13 -4.05
CA ASP A 212 -15.63 -12.54 -4.40
C ASP A 212 -15.62 -13.51 -3.20
N GLY A 213 -15.18 -13.07 -2.02
CA GLY A 213 -15.11 -13.88 -0.81
C GLY A 213 -14.04 -14.97 -0.84
N LEU A 214 -13.21 -15.04 -1.88
CA LEU A 214 -12.10 -15.98 -1.98
C LEU A 214 -10.92 -15.44 -1.19
N ASN A 215 -10.29 -16.28 -0.38
CA ASN A 215 -9.14 -15.92 0.43
C ASN A 215 -7.84 -16.33 -0.27
N ASN A 216 -7.26 -15.41 -1.05
CA ASN A 216 -5.99 -15.59 -1.73
C ASN A 216 -5.16 -14.29 -1.69
N PRO A 217 -4.59 -13.95 -0.52
CA PRO A 217 -3.86 -12.70 -0.32
C PRO A 217 -2.54 -12.70 -1.09
N VAL A 218 -2.27 -11.57 -1.74
CA VAL A 218 -1.04 -11.34 -2.51
C VAL A 218 -0.13 -10.35 -1.81
N VAL A 219 1.16 -10.40 -2.12
CA VAL A 219 2.14 -9.48 -1.53
C VAL A 219 1.89 -8.05 -2.01
N ILE A 220 2.03 -7.07 -1.12
CA ILE A 220 1.81 -5.65 -1.45
C ILE A 220 2.85 -5.20 -2.48
N PRO A 221 2.48 -4.82 -3.71
CA PRO A 221 3.46 -4.53 -4.75
C PRO A 221 4.18 -3.19 -4.50
N PRO A 222 5.41 -3.02 -5.02
CA PRO A 222 6.06 -1.71 -5.02
C PRO A 222 5.25 -0.71 -5.85
N ALA A 223 5.19 0.54 -5.40
CA ALA A 223 4.58 1.66 -6.11
C ALA A 223 5.61 2.60 -6.76
N LEU A 224 6.89 2.19 -6.79
CA LEU A 224 8.00 2.88 -7.45
C LEU A 224 8.44 2.16 -8.72
N GLY A 225 9.25 2.83 -9.54
CA GLY A 225 9.85 2.18 -10.72
C GLY A 225 8.83 1.86 -11.81
N LEU A 226 7.74 2.62 -11.87
CA LEU A 226 6.67 2.48 -12.86
C LEU A 226 6.87 3.39 -14.08
N GLN A 227 7.84 4.31 -14.05
CA GLN A 227 8.10 5.22 -15.18
C GLN A 227 8.41 4.45 -16.47
N GLY A 228 7.62 4.69 -17.53
CA GLY A 228 7.81 4.01 -18.82
C GLY A 228 7.38 2.53 -18.81
N VAL A 229 6.49 2.13 -17.89
CA VAL A 229 5.83 0.81 -17.88
C VAL A 229 4.37 1.00 -18.32
N ALA A 230 3.97 0.34 -19.40
CA ALA A 230 2.58 0.23 -19.81
C ALA A 230 1.80 -0.66 -18.83
N LEU A 231 0.49 -0.44 -18.71
CA LEU A 231 -0.36 -1.17 -17.77
C LEU A 231 0.24 -1.23 -16.35
N GLU A 232 0.56 -0.05 -15.80
CA GLU A 232 1.32 0.19 -14.55
C GLU A 232 0.82 -0.61 -13.34
N THR A 233 -0.44 -1.03 -13.34
CA THR A 233 -0.98 -1.91 -12.31
C THR A 233 -0.19 -3.22 -12.23
N TYR A 234 0.02 -3.71 -11.00
CA TYR A 234 0.66 -5.00 -10.80
C TYR A 234 -0.07 -6.15 -11.53
N THR A 235 -1.40 -6.04 -11.66
CA THR A 235 -2.29 -6.98 -12.34
C THR A 235 -2.31 -6.85 -13.88
N GLY A 236 -1.74 -5.78 -14.44
CA GLY A 236 -1.79 -5.50 -15.88
C GLY A 236 -3.20 -5.19 -16.41
N GLU A 237 -4.11 -4.70 -15.57
CA GLU A 237 -5.50 -4.39 -15.95
C GLU A 237 -5.71 -2.95 -16.43
N GLY A 238 -4.67 -2.10 -16.33
CA GLY A 238 -4.75 -0.72 -16.79
C GLY A 238 -3.66 0.19 -16.23
N PRO A 239 -3.83 1.52 -16.36
CA PRO A 239 -2.98 2.49 -15.66
C PRO A 239 -3.21 2.42 -14.15
N VAL A 240 -2.22 2.84 -13.35
CA VAL A 240 -2.32 2.80 -11.88
C VAL A 240 -3.48 3.65 -11.35
N THR A 241 -3.98 4.63 -12.12
CA THR A 241 -5.19 5.39 -11.78
C THR A 241 -6.43 4.53 -11.67
N TYR A 242 -6.56 3.48 -12.50
CA TYR A 242 -7.67 2.54 -12.38
C TYR A 242 -7.61 1.82 -11.02
N TRP A 243 -6.42 1.32 -10.66
CA TRP A 243 -6.22 0.61 -9.39
C TRP A 243 -6.33 1.53 -8.18
N ASN A 244 -5.78 2.75 -8.24
CA ASN A 244 -5.95 3.75 -7.20
C ASN A 244 -7.43 4.07 -6.98
N ASN A 245 -8.22 4.21 -8.05
CA ASN A 245 -9.65 4.48 -7.91
C ASN A 245 -10.38 3.27 -7.30
N TYR A 246 -10.10 2.07 -7.80
CA TYR A 246 -10.65 0.82 -7.26
C TYR A 246 -10.35 0.69 -5.76
N VAL A 247 -9.08 0.75 -5.37
CA VAL A 247 -8.66 0.61 -3.97
C VAL A 247 -9.22 1.74 -3.10
N ALA A 248 -9.11 3.00 -3.52
CA ALA A 248 -9.61 4.12 -2.73
C ALA A 248 -11.11 4.01 -2.46
N VAL A 249 -11.92 3.67 -3.46
CA VAL A 249 -13.38 3.60 -3.33
C VAL A 249 -13.84 2.30 -2.67
N THR A 250 -13.35 1.14 -3.11
CA THR A 250 -13.92 -0.15 -2.70
C THR A 250 -13.22 -0.80 -1.51
N GLN A 251 -11.98 -0.43 -1.22
CA GLN A 251 -11.16 -1.07 -0.18
C GLN A 251 -10.85 -0.13 0.97
N MET A 252 -10.44 1.10 0.68
CA MET A 252 -10.21 2.12 1.69
C MET A 252 -11.51 2.72 2.19
N HIS A 253 -12.60 2.63 1.41
CA HIS A 253 -13.90 3.27 1.68
C HIS A 253 -13.90 4.80 1.56
N GLY A 254 -13.02 5.33 0.72
CA GLY A 254 -12.97 6.75 0.37
C GLY A 254 -14.24 7.22 -0.34
N HIS A 255 -14.54 8.51 -0.17
CA HIS A 255 -15.74 9.14 -0.68
C HIS A 255 -15.59 9.52 -2.17
N GLY A 256 -15.86 8.58 -3.08
CA GLY A 256 -15.61 8.74 -4.52
C GLY A 256 -16.47 7.86 -5.42
N SER A 257 -16.22 7.93 -6.74
CA SER A 257 -16.96 7.15 -7.73
C SER A 257 -16.05 6.17 -8.47
N PHE A 258 -16.49 4.92 -8.59
CA PHE A 258 -15.80 3.87 -9.33
C PHE A 258 -16.81 3.01 -10.07
N SER A 259 -16.53 2.73 -11.35
CA SER A 259 -17.33 1.84 -12.17
C SER A 259 -16.45 0.90 -12.97
N ASP A 260 -16.80 -0.38 -12.95
CA ASP A 260 -16.24 -1.40 -13.81
C ASP A 260 -17.33 -2.41 -14.17
N ALA A 261 -17.71 -2.45 -15.45
CA ALA A 261 -18.79 -3.31 -15.94
C ALA A 261 -18.43 -4.80 -15.90
N VAL A 262 -17.15 -5.16 -16.08
CA VAL A 262 -16.69 -6.56 -16.04
C VAL A 262 -16.79 -7.10 -14.61
N LEU A 263 -16.46 -6.27 -13.63
CA LEU A 263 -16.59 -6.62 -12.22
C LEU A 263 -18.01 -6.42 -11.66
N GLY A 264 -18.91 -5.82 -12.43
CA GLY A 264 -20.28 -5.50 -12.00
C GLY A 264 -20.33 -4.45 -10.88
N ILE A 265 -19.35 -3.54 -10.82
CA ILE A 265 -19.26 -2.50 -9.80
C ILE A 265 -19.71 -1.16 -10.40
N ASN A 266 -20.61 -0.48 -9.71
CA ASN A 266 -21.04 0.87 -10.04
C ASN A 266 -21.33 1.64 -8.75
N ILE A 267 -20.35 2.41 -8.28
CA ILE A 267 -20.42 3.23 -7.08
C ILE A 267 -20.31 4.68 -7.52
N GLN A 268 -21.25 5.50 -7.07
CA GLN A 268 -21.25 6.94 -7.32
C GLN A 268 -21.55 7.66 -6.02
N GLN A 269 -20.68 8.59 -5.63
CA GLN A 269 -20.83 9.38 -4.41
C GLN A 269 -20.63 10.87 -4.72
N THR A 270 -21.30 11.73 -3.95
CA THR A 270 -21.25 13.19 -4.12
C THR A 270 -21.01 13.86 -2.77
N PRO A 271 -19.90 14.61 -2.57
CA PRO A 271 -18.88 14.98 -3.57
C PRO A 271 -17.87 13.86 -3.88
N ASP A 272 -17.46 13.68 -5.14
CA ASP A 272 -16.35 12.76 -5.47
C ASP A 272 -14.99 13.36 -5.08
N ARG A 273 -14.31 12.75 -4.09
CA ARG A 273 -12.99 13.14 -3.58
C ARG A 273 -11.84 12.30 -4.13
N VAL A 274 -12.13 11.29 -4.94
CA VAL A 274 -11.15 10.36 -5.50
C VAL A 274 -10.80 10.76 -6.92
N THR A 275 -11.78 10.74 -7.83
CA THR A 275 -11.56 10.92 -9.27
C THR A 275 -10.77 12.19 -9.61
N PRO A 276 -11.05 13.37 -9.02
CA PRO A 276 -10.34 14.61 -9.38
C PRO A 276 -8.83 14.61 -9.09
N VAL A 277 -8.37 13.81 -8.11
CA VAL A 277 -6.96 13.82 -7.68
C VAL A 277 -6.11 12.73 -8.32
N LEU A 278 -6.73 11.74 -8.98
CA LEU A 278 -6.04 10.59 -9.59
C LEU A 278 -4.94 10.98 -10.59
N PRO A 279 -5.10 11.98 -11.48
CA PRO A 279 -4.02 12.33 -12.41
C PRO A 279 -2.75 12.83 -11.70
N VAL A 280 -2.91 13.58 -10.61
CA VAL A 280 -1.79 14.12 -9.83
C VAL A 280 -1.13 13.01 -9.02
N LEU A 281 -1.91 12.10 -8.44
CA LEU A 281 -1.40 10.92 -7.73
C LEU A 281 -0.59 10.01 -8.66
N ARG A 282 -1.11 9.71 -9.86
CA ARG A 282 -0.38 8.92 -10.87
C ARG A 282 0.95 9.56 -11.24
N ALA A 283 0.93 10.87 -11.51
CA ALA A 283 2.15 11.57 -11.91
C ALA A 283 3.21 11.52 -10.80
N TYR A 284 2.81 11.58 -9.53
CA TYR A 284 3.74 11.35 -8.41
C TYR A 284 4.26 9.92 -8.36
N GLN A 285 3.40 8.91 -8.45
CA GLN A 285 3.84 7.50 -8.46
C GLN A 285 4.81 7.19 -9.60
N LEU A 286 4.58 7.76 -10.79
CA LEU A 286 5.50 7.65 -11.93
C LEU A 286 6.81 8.42 -11.74
N SER A 287 6.85 9.40 -10.83
CA SER A 287 8.06 10.16 -10.49
C SER A 287 8.89 9.50 -9.38
N LEU A 288 8.38 8.45 -8.73
CA LEU A 288 9.09 7.75 -7.67
C LEU A 288 10.30 7.01 -8.25
N ASN A 289 11.48 7.56 -7.97
CA ASN A 289 12.76 7.00 -8.39
C ASN A 289 13.00 5.62 -7.78
N THR A 290 13.72 4.78 -8.52
CA THR A 290 14.22 3.50 -8.02
C THR A 290 15.54 3.74 -7.29
N PRO A 291 15.65 3.40 -5.99
CA PRO A 291 16.92 3.51 -5.29
C PRO A 291 17.95 2.60 -5.98
N PRO A 292 19.22 3.03 -6.10
CA PRO A 292 20.25 2.14 -6.61
C PRO A 292 20.40 0.90 -5.71
N PRO A 293 21.01 -0.19 -6.23
CA PRO A 293 21.47 -1.28 -5.40
C PRO A 293 22.31 -0.75 -4.23
N ARG A 294 22.22 -1.39 -3.07
CA ARG A 294 23.03 -0.97 -1.92
C ARG A 294 24.50 -1.20 -2.24
N GLU A 295 25.36 -0.29 -1.81
CA GLU A 295 26.79 -0.44 -2.01
C GLU A 295 27.29 -1.76 -1.41
N GLY A 296 28.06 -2.52 -2.19
CA GLY A 296 28.55 -3.84 -1.79
C GLY A 296 27.48 -4.95 -1.73
N SER A 297 26.26 -4.72 -2.22
CA SER A 297 25.20 -5.74 -2.17
C SER A 297 25.35 -6.85 -3.21
N PHE A 298 26.25 -6.68 -4.19
CA PHE A 298 26.51 -7.66 -5.24
C PHE A 298 27.98 -7.65 -5.70
N ASP A 299 28.43 -8.75 -6.29
CA ASP A 299 29.74 -8.87 -6.96
C ASP A 299 29.63 -8.41 -8.43
N PRO A 300 30.30 -7.30 -8.83
CA PRO A 300 30.21 -6.79 -10.21
C PRO A 300 30.70 -7.76 -11.28
N ALA A 301 31.74 -8.54 -11.00
CA ALA A 301 32.28 -9.50 -11.97
C ALA A 301 31.34 -10.69 -12.14
N ALA A 302 30.68 -11.13 -11.06
CA ALA A 302 29.64 -12.14 -11.12
C ALA A 302 28.37 -11.63 -11.80
N ALA A 303 27.97 -10.38 -11.54
CA ALA A 303 26.83 -9.76 -12.19
C ALA A 303 27.00 -9.63 -13.70
N GLU A 304 28.22 -9.35 -14.20
CA GLU A 304 28.49 -9.31 -15.64
C GLU A 304 28.33 -10.70 -16.30
N ARG A 305 28.81 -11.77 -15.65
CA ARG A 305 28.55 -13.15 -16.10
C ARG A 305 27.07 -13.49 -16.03
N GLY A 306 26.40 -13.09 -14.95
CA GLY A 306 24.97 -13.24 -14.75
C GLY A 306 24.14 -12.56 -15.83
N LYS A 307 24.54 -11.37 -16.27
CA LYS A 307 23.89 -10.65 -17.37
C LYS A 307 23.92 -11.46 -18.67
N GLN A 308 25.06 -12.07 -19.00
CA GLN A 308 25.18 -12.90 -20.19
C GLN A 308 24.24 -14.12 -20.13
N LEU A 309 24.14 -14.74 -18.96
CA LEU A 309 23.19 -15.83 -18.72
C LEU A 309 21.74 -15.35 -18.84
N PHE A 310 21.41 -14.19 -18.27
CA PHE A 310 20.08 -13.59 -18.30
C PHE A 310 19.62 -13.31 -19.74
N ASP A 311 20.53 -12.82 -20.59
CA ASP A 311 20.25 -12.48 -21.98
C ASP A 311 20.18 -13.74 -22.89
N ALA A 312 21.02 -14.74 -22.62
CA ALA A 312 21.19 -15.90 -23.50
C ALA A 312 20.69 -17.22 -22.88
N THR A 313 21.44 -17.85 -21.99
CA THR A 313 21.18 -19.23 -21.53
C THR A 313 19.86 -19.36 -20.76
N ALA A 314 19.62 -18.46 -19.81
CA ALA A 314 18.41 -18.46 -18.99
C ALA A 314 17.23 -17.74 -19.67
N ARG A 315 17.50 -16.99 -20.75
CA ARG A 315 16.52 -16.30 -21.60
C ARG A 315 15.55 -15.39 -20.83
N CYS A 316 15.90 -14.94 -19.64
CA CYS A 316 15.05 -14.07 -18.82
C CYS A 316 14.67 -12.77 -19.56
N ALA A 317 15.59 -12.28 -20.40
CA ALA A 317 15.40 -11.09 -21.22
C ALA A 317 14.29 -11.22 -22.29
N THR A 318 13.75 -12.41 -22.57
CA THR A 318 12.63 -12.56 -23.52
C THR A 318 11.33 -11.96 -23.00
N CYS A 319 11.13 -11.94 -21.69
CA CYS A 319 10.00 -11.27 -21.03
C CYS A 319 10.48 -10.02 -20.28
N HIS A 320 11.60 -10.10 -19.57
CA HIS A 320 12.17 -8.98 -18.81
C HIS A 320 13.13 -8.14 -19.65
N ILE A 321 12.63 -7.53 -20.72
CA ILE A 321 13.42 -6.86 -21.76
C ILE A 321 14.10 -5.59 -21.21
N PRO A 322 15.45 -5.52 -21.10
CA PRO A 322 16.15 -4.39 -20.47
C PRO A 322 15.84 -3.02 -21.11
N SER A 323 15.75 -2.97 -22.44
CA SER A 323 15.44 -1.74 -23.19
C SER A 323 14.00 -1.24 -23.01
N LEU A 324 13.12 -2.08 -22.44
CA LEU A 324 11.71 -1.78 -22.20
C LEU A 324 11.41 -1.78 -20.70
N ALA A 325 12.30 -1.20 -19.89
CA ALA A 325 12.14 -1.14 -18.44
C ALA A 325 12.02 -2.53 -17.77
N PHE A 326 12.69 -3.55 -18.33
CA PHE A 326 12.68 -4.93 -17.86
C PHE A 326 11.29 -5.59 -17.89
N THR A 327 10.47 -5.25 -18.88
CA THR A 327 9.14 -5.84 -19.06
C THR A 327 8.66 -5.76 -20.51
N ASP A 328 8.03 -6.83 -20.98
CA ASP A 328 7.40 -6.95 -22.29
C ASP A 328 5.97 -6.42 -22.33
N VAL A 329 5.40 -6.02 -21.19
CA VAL A 329 4.07 -5.38 -21.15
C VAL A 329 4.03 -4.08 -21.97
N ASN A 330 5.20 -3.45 -22.17
CA ASN A 330 5.38 -2.29 -23.05
C ASN A 330 5.07 -2.60 -24.53
N LEU A 331 5.04 -3.87 -24.90
CA LEU A 331 4.59 -4.38 -26.20
C LEU A 331 3.13 -4.85 -26.17
N GLY A 332 2.42 -4.67 -25.04
CA GLY A 332 1.05 -5.15 -24.84
C GLY A 332 0.94 -6.63 -24.50
N ILE A 333 2.04 -7.28 -24.10
CA ILE A 333 2.07 -8.73 -23.84
C ILE A 333 1.67 -9.01 -22.39
N LEU A 334 0.76 -9.98 -22.21
CA LEU A 334 0.37 -10.58 -20.95
C LEU A 334 0.41 -12.11 -21.12
N HIS A 335 0.77 -12.81 -20.05
CA HIS A 335 1.11 -14.25 -20.08
C HIS A 335 0.04 -15.09 -19.40
N GLU A 336 -0.29 -16.24 -19.97
CA GLU A 336 -1.06 -17.28 -19.27
C GLU A 336 -0.30 -17.75 -18.02
N PRO A 337 -1.02 -18.18 -16.96
CA PRO A 337 -0.39 -18.85 -15.82
C PRO A 337 0.59 -19.96 -16.23
N SER A 338 0.19 -20.77 -17.23
CA SER A 338 1.00 -21.86 -17.78
C SER A 338 2.28 -21.42 -18.49
N GLU A 339 2.41 -20.15 -18.88
CA GLU A 339 3.65 -19.61 -19.48
C GLU A 339 4.63 -19.12 -18.40
N THR A 340 4.12 -18.78 -17.22
CA THR A 340 4.88 -18.14 -16.14
C THR A 340 5.37 -19.08 -15.04
N GLY A 341 4.88 -20.32 -15.01
CA GLY A 341 5.14 -21.26 -13.91
C GLY A 341 4.40 -20.95 -12.61
N MET A 342 3.53 -19.93 -12.61
CA MET A 342 2.74 -19.52 -11.46
C MET A 342 1.37 -20.19 -11.41
N ASP A 343 0.84 -20.37 -10.20
CA ASP A 343 -0.53 -20.82 -9.97
C ASP A 343 -1.56 -19.93 -10.69
N PRO A 344 -2.67 -20.46 -11.22
CA PRO A 344 -3.66 -19.67 -11.94
C PRO A 344 -4.66 -18.89 -11.06
N VAL A 345 -4.79 -19.18 -9.76
CA VAL A 345 -5.86 -18.64 -8.91
C VAL A 345 -5.86 -17.11 -8.91
N ARG A 346 -4.69 -16.47 -8.79
CA ARG A 346 -4.62 -15.00 -8.84
C ARG A 346 -5.04 -14.46 -10.20
N ALA A 347 -4.47 -14.98 -11.29
CA ALA A 347 -4.82 -14.55 -12.65
C ALA A 347 -6.32 -14.69 -12.93
N MET A 348 -6.93 -15.82 -12.57
CA MET A 348 -8.36 -16.08 -12.83
C MET A 348 -9.31 -15.12 -12.09
N ARG A 349 -8.83 -14.39 -11.08
CA ARG A 349 -9.61 -13.35 -10.36
C ARG A 349 -9.52 -11.97 -11.01
N LEU A 350 -8.62 -11.79 -11.99
CA LEU A 350 -8.41 -10.55 -12.74
C LEU A 350 -9.25 -10.53 -14.00
N LYS A 351 -9.59 -9.34 -14.50
CA LYS A 351 -10.39 -9.17 -15.74
C LYS A 351 -9.70 -9.72 -16.98
N ASN A 352 -8.37 -9.69 -17.00
CA ASN A 352 -7.56 -10.14 -18.13
C ASN A 352 -7.24 -11.65 -18.05
N HIS A 353 -7.48 -12.31 -16.92
CA HIS A 353 -7.14 -13.72 -16.66
C HIS A 353 -5.66 -14.06 -16.84
N LYS A 354 -4.76 -13.08 -16.76
CA LYS A 354 -3.35 -13.20 -17.16
C LYS A 354 -2.41 -12.62 -16.12
N TYR A 355 -1.12 -12.95 -16.25
CA TYR A 355 -0.04 -12.30 -15.53
C TYR A 355 0.67 -11.28 -16.40
N ARG A 356 1.08 -10.19 -15.76
CA ARG A 356 1.97 -9.20 -16.32
C ARG A 356 3.40 -9.49 -15.87
N THR A 357 4.34 -9.45 -16.81
CA THR A 357 5.77 -9.44 -16.48
C THR A 357 6.11 -8.22 -15.62
N THR A 358 6.48 -8.44 -14.36
CA THR A 358 6.79 -7.33 -13.44
C THR A 358 8.17 -6.73 -13.81
N PRO A 359 8.32 -5.39 -13.89
CA PRO A 359 9.61 -4.77 -14.13
C PRO A 359 10.57 -5.10 -12.98
N LEU A 360 11.86 -5.26 -13.30
CA LEU A 360 12.88 -5.69 -12.34
C LEU A 360 13.63 -4.53 -11.66
N ARG A 361 13.15 -3.28 -11.78
CA ARG A 361 13.84 -2.14 -11.16
C ARG A 361 13.74 -2.18 -9.64
N ALA A 362 14.87 -1.98 -8.96
CA ALA A 362 14.98 -2.06 -7.50
C ALA A 362 14.54 -3.41 -6.92
N LEU A 363 14.71 -4.49 -7.69
CA LEU A 363 14.25 -5.83 -7.36
C LEU A 363 14.75 -6.29 -5.99
N GLY A 364 16.01 -6.02 -5.67
CA GLY A 364 16.64 -6.42 -4.41
C GLY A 364 16.07 -5.76 -3.15
N GLN A 365 15.16 -4.79 -3.27
CA GLN A 365 14.68 -4.00 -2.13
C GLN A 365 13.38 -4.52 -1.51
N HIS A 366 12.71 -5.50 -2.12
CA HIS A 366 11.37 -5.90 -1.70
C HIS A 366 11.08 -7.42 -1.70
N PRO A 367 11.97 -8.28 -1.15
CA PRO A 367 11.60 -9.67 -0.88
C PRO A 367 10.38 -9.75 0.06
N PRO A 368 9.59 -10.84 0.05
CA PRO A 368 9.69 -11.98 -0.88
C PRO A 368 9.22 -11.65 -2.30
N TYR A 369 9.42 -12.58 -3.22
CA TYR A 369 9.15 -12.46 -4.65
C TYR A 369 7.94 -13.29 -5.08
N PHE A 370 7.52 -13.07 -6.33
CA PHE A 370 6.23 -13.47 -6.89
C PHE A 370 5.03 -12.79 -6.24
N HIS A 371 3.86 -12.94 -6.85
CA HIS A 371 2.64 -12.28 -6.38
C HIS A 371 2.16 -12.83 -5.04
N ASP A 372 2.48 -14.09 -4.72
CA ASP A 372 2.06 -14.79 -3.50
C ASP A 372 3.15 -14.81 -2.41
N GLY A 373 4.37 -14.35 -2.74
CA GLY A 373 5.51 -14.38 -1.83
C GLY A 373 6.14 -15.76 -1.67
N SER A 374 5.89 -16.69 -2.58
CA SER A 374 6.37 -18.08 -2.49
C SER A 374 7.89 -18.23 -2.63
N ALA A 375 8.59 -17.22 -3.16
CA ALA A 375 10.05 -17.19 -3.23
C ALA A 375 10.63 -16.20 -2.20
N ALA A 376 11.32 -16.69 -1.19
CA ALA A 376 11.89 -15.83 -0.14
C ALA A 376 13.12 -15.05 -0.64
N THR A 377 13.88 -15.65 -1.56
CA THR A 377 15.14 -15.13 -2.08
C THR A 377 15.16 -15.08 -3.61
N LEU A 378 16.10 -14.32 -4.18
CA LEU A 378 16.32 -14.33 -5.63
C LEU A 378 16.82 -15.70 -6.13
N LEU A 379 17.51 -16.45 -5.28
CA LEU A 379 17.92 -17.81 -5.62
C LEU A 379 16.68 -18.70 -5.77
N ASP A 380 15.68 -18.58 -4.91
CA ASP A 380 14.42 -19.33 -5.03
C ASP A 380 13.69 -19.00 -6.35
N VAL A 381 13.75 -17.73 -6.80
CA VAL A 381 13.21 -17.32 -8.12
C VAL A 381 13.97 -17.98 -9.26
N VAL A 382 15.31 -17.92 -9.24
CA VAL A 382 16.15 -18.53 -10.27
C VAL A 382 15.94 -20.05 -10.31
N GLU A 383 15.89 -20.70 -9.15
CA GLU A 383 15.63 -22.14 -9.06
C GLU A 383 14.22 -22.53 -9.52
N HIS A 384 13.22 -21.70 -9.24
CA HIS A 384 11.88 -21.90 -9.76
C HIS A 384 11.89 -21.96 -11.29
N TYR A 385 12.48 -20.96 -11.95
CA TYR A 385 12.52 -20.89 -13.41
C TYR A 385 13.46 -21.90 -14.06
N ASP A 386 14.58 -22.22 -13.42
CA ASP A 386 15.46 -23.32 -13.86
C ASP A 386 14.72 -24.66 -13.91
N ARG A 387 13.93 -24.98 -12.88
CA ARG A 387 13.09 -26.18 -12.86
C ARG A 387 11.95 -26.10 -13.87
N PHE A 388 11.23 -24.99 -13.90
CA PHE A 388 10.03 -24.84 -14.72
C PHE A 388 10.34 -24.92 -16.22
N PHE A 389 11.41 -24.25 -16.67
CA PHE A 389 11.83 -24.27 -18.07
C PHE A 389 12.84 -25.38 -18.40
N GLY A 390 13.32 -26.13 -17.40
CA GLY A 390 14.30 -27.20 -17.59
C GLY A 390 15.65 -26.68 -18.12
N LEU A 391 16.13 -25.55 -17.58
CA LEU A 391 17.29 -24.83 -18.12
C LEU A 391 18.61 -25.57 -17.84
N GLY A 392 18.69 -26.33 -16.74
CA GLY A 392 19.86 -27.13 -16.39
C GLY A 392 21.05 -26.30 -15.90
N LEU A 393 20.78 -25.15 -15.29
CA LEU A 393 21.81 -24.22 -14.81
C LEU A 393 22.65 -24.86 -13.69
N SER A 394 23.96 -24.74 -13.80
CA SER A 394 24.89 -25.13 -12.75
C SER A 394 24.73 -24.26 -11.50
N PRO A 395 25.21 -24.73 -10.33
CA PRO A 395 25.19 -23.92 -9.10
C PRO A 395 25.90 -22.57 -9.23
N GLN A 396 26.94 -22.46 -10.07
CA GLN A 396 27.65 -21.21 -10.29
C GLN A 396 26.83 -20.25 -11.17
N GLU A 397 26.21 -20.74 -12.24
CA GLU A 397 25.37 -19.92 -13.12
C GLU A 397 24.17 -19.32 -12.37
N LYS A 398 23.56 -20.10 -11.47
CA LYS A 398 22.48 -19.61 -10.60
C LYS A 398 22.94 -18.47 -9.69
N LYS A 399 24.14 -18.60 -9.10
CA LYS A 399 24.72 -17.55 -8.26
C LYS A 399 25.04 -16.30 -9.09
N ASP A 400 25.66 -16.45 -10.25
CA ASP A 400 25.97 -15.32 -11.14
C ASP A 400 24.69 -14.58 -11.58
N LEU A 401 23.62 -15.30 -11.93
CA LEU A 401 22.30 -14.71 -12.19
C LEU A 401 21.75 -13.93 -10.99
N VAL A 402 21.85 -14.47 -9.78
CA VAL A 402 21.43 -13.77 -8.56
C VAL A 402 22.22 -12.47 -8.37
N GLU A 403 23.53 -12.47 -8.63
CA GLU A 403 24.35 -11.26 -8.56
C GLU A 403 23.92 -10.21 -9.59
N TYR A 404 23.54 -10.63 -10.81
CA TYR A 404 22.96 -9.71 -11.80
C TYR A 404 21.61 -9.15 -11.32
N LEU A 405 20.70 -10.00 -10.84
CA LEU A 405 19.38 -9.56 -10.34
C LEU A 405 19.47 -8.58 -9.16
N LYS A 406 20.48 -8.72 -8.29
CA LYS A 406 20.76 -7.76 -7.21
C LYS A 406 21.22 -6.39 -7.71
N SER A 407 21.77 -6.32 -8.93
CA SER A 407 22.26 -5.08 -9.54
C SER A 407 21.17 -4.23 -10.20
N LEU A 408 19.92 -4.73 -10.27
CA LEU A 408 18.78 -4.11 -10.99
C LEU A 408 17.88 -3.20 -10.13
#